data_AF-A0A9X8DQ78-F1
#
_entry.id   AF-A0A9X8DQ78-F1
#
_cell.length_a   1.000
_cell.length_b   1.000
_cell.length_c   1.000
_cell.angle_alpha   90.00
_cell.angle_beta   90.00
_cell.angle_gamma   90.00
#
_symmetry.space_group_name_H-M   'P 1'
#
loop_
_entity.id
_entity.type
_entity.pdbx_description
1 polymer ?
#
loop_
_entity_poly.entity_id
_entity_poly.type
_entity_poly.pdbx_seq_one_letter_code
_entity_poly.pdbx_strand_id
1 'polypeptide(L)'
;DAKLVVNTLAKYKEAFIDIMMVEELNLMPVDEDDNPVIGGLVTFGSFVLFGAVPLFSYLVNLLPGVQLTSEEALWGSCVLTALTLFLLGAVKWFVSGMYMAVNGTVAAGTGWIIGYLLQLTGVQNVTMG
;
A
#
# COMPACT_ATOMS: atom_id res chain seq x y z
N ASP A 1 -3.82 -12.02 -49.44
CA ASP A 1 -4.52 -12.10 -48.14
C ASP A 1 -4.14 -10.97 -47.19
N ALA A 2 -2.90 -10.91 -46.69
CA ALA A 2 -2.45 -9.88 -45.74
C ALA A 2 -2.73 -8.41 -46.15
N LYS A 3 -2.51 -8.04 -47.43
CA LYS A 3 -2.82 -6.68 -47.93
C LYS A 3 -4.30 -6.32 -47.84
N LEU A 4 -5.19 -7.30 -47.99
CA LEU A 4 -6.64 -7.07 -47.95
C LEU A 4 -7.11 -6.87 -46.51
N VAL A 5 -6.53 -7.62 -45.57
CA VAL A 5 -6.74 -7.46 -44.13
C VAL A 5 -6.28 -6.08 -43.66
N VAL A 6 -5.04 -5.68 -43.97
CA VAL A 6 -4.50 -4.36 -43.59
C VAL A 6 -5.34 -3.23 -44.18
N ASN A 7 -5.72 -3.30 -45.47
CA ASN A 7 -6.57 -2.28 -46.08
C ASN A 7 -7.99 -2.22 -45.50
N THR A 8 -8.48 -3.33 -44.93
CA THR A 8 -9.79 -3.36 -44.28
C THR A 8 -9.71 -2.75 -42.88
N LEU A 9 -8.69 -3.11 -42.09
CA LEU A 9 -8.44 -2.56 -40.76
C LEU A 9 -8.07 -1.07 -40.81
N ALA A 10 -7.31 -0.64 -41.83
CA ALA A 10 -6.92 0.77 -42.00
C ALA A 10 -8.11 1.73 -42.20
N LYS A 11 -9.32 1.22 -42.53
CA LYS A 11 -10.55 2.03 -42.55
C LYS A 11 -11.04 2.40 -41.16
N TYR A 12 -10.65 1.63 -40.14
CA TYR A 12 -11.04 1.79 -38.75
C TYR A 12 -9.81 2.25 -37.95
N LYS A 13 -9.54 3.55 -37.99
CA LYS A 13 -8.31 4.13 -37.46
C LYS A 13 -8.07 3.80 -35.98
N GLU A 14 -9.09 3.90 -35.14
CA GLU A 14 -9.01 3.57 -33.70
C GLU A 14 -8.58 2.11 -33.50
N ALA A 15 -9.33 1.16 -34.06
CA ALA A 15 -9.00 -0.27 -33.95
C ALA A 15 -7.62 -0.63 -34.54
N PHE A 16 -7.19 0.05 -35.60
CA PHE A 16 -5.85 -0.16 -36.18
C PHE A 16 -4.74 0.35 -35.25
N ILE A 17 -4.95 1.47 -34.57
CA ILE A 17 -4.02 2.02 -33.57
C ILE A 17 -3.96 1.10 -32.35
N ASP A 18 -5.09 0.60 -31.85
CA ASP A 18 -5.13 -0.33 -30.72
C ASP A 18 -4.34 -1.61 -31.02
N ILE A 19 -4.49 -2.15 -32.23
CA ILE A 19 -3.73 -3.33 -32.67
C ILE A 19 -2.23 -3.04 -32.72
N MET A 20 -1.80 -1.88 -33.25
CA MET A 20 -0.37 -1.52 -33.24
C MET A 20 0.16 -1.27 -31.82
N MET A 21 -0.64 -0.66 -30.94
CA MET A 21 -0.26 -0.46 -29.53
C MET A 21 0.02 -1.79 -28.84
N VAL A 22 -0.82 -2.81 -29.07
CA VAL A 22 -0.66 -4.14 -28.47
C VAL A 22 0.46 -4.93 -29.14
N GLU A 23 0.43 -5.06 -30.47
CA GLU A 23 1.33 -5.99 -31.19
C GLU A 23 2.72 -5.40 -31.43
N GLU A 24 2.84 -4.10 -31.69
CA GLU A 24 4.14 -3.45 -31.98
C GLU A 24 4.76 -2.89 -30.69
N LEU A 25 3.94 -2.18 -29.88
CA LEU A 25 4.43 -1.45 -28.71
C LEU A 25 4.30 -2.24 -27.40
N ASN A 26 3.61 -3.39 -27.40
CA ASN A 26 3.28 -4.17 -26.20
C ASN A 26 2.64 -3.31 -25.08
N LEU A 27 1.89 -2.28 -25.47
CA LEU A 27 1.12 -1.42 -24.58
C LEU A 27 -0.35 -1.80 -24.66
N MET A 28 -0.99 -1.90 -23.51
CA MET A 28 -2.45 -2.00 -23.46
C MET A 28 -3.03 -0.61 -23.79
N PRO A 29 -4.08 -0.55 -24.63
CA PRO A 29 -4.87 0.67 -24.81
C PRO A 29 -5.35 1.19 -23.46
N VAL A 30 -5.46 2.52 -23.35
CA VAL A 30 -5.99 3.13 -22.12
C VAL A 30 -7.48 2.84 -22.06
N ASP A 31 -7.93 2.18 -21.00
CA ASP A 31 -9.35 1.98 -20.75
C ASP A 31 -10.02 3.34 -20.55
N GLU A 32 -11.03 3.67 -21.36
CA GLU A 32 -11.73 4.97 -21.28
C GLU A 32 -12.39 5.20 -19.90
N ASP A 33 -12.67 4.11 -19.18
CA ASP A 33 -13.27 4.12 -17.84
C ASP A 33 -12.25 4.33 -16.70
N ASP A 34 -10.94 4.25 -16.98
CA ASP A 34 -9.91 4.33 -15.95
C ASP A 34 -9.55 5.80 -15.65
N ASN A 35 -10.20 6.36 -14.62
CA ASN A 35 -9.97 7.73 -14.20
C ASN A 35 -8.84 7.79 -13.15
N PRO A 36 -7.68 8.40 -13.47
CA PRO A 36 -6.53 8.45 -12.57
C PRO A 36 -6.81 9.19 -11.26
N VAL A 37 -7.74 10.16 -11.27
CA VAL A 37 -8.15 10.88 -10.06
C VAL A 37 -8.92 9.95 -9.13
N ILE A 38 -9.80 9.10 -9.66
CA ILE A 38 -10.56 8.13 -8.87
C ILE A 38 -9.62 7.08 -8.29
N GLY A 39 -8.70 6.53 -9.09
CA GLY A 39 -7.68 5.60 -8.60
C GLY A 39 -6.83 6.21 -7.48
N GLY A 40 -6.42 7.48 -7.62
CA GLY A 40 -5.70 8.23 -6.59
C GLY A 40 -6.51 8.42 -5.30
N LEU A 41 -7.78 8.78 -5.40
CA LEU A 41 -8.66 8.93 -4.23
C LEU A 41 -8.92 7.61 -3.50
N VAL A 42 -9.11 6.52 -4.24
CA VAL A 42 -9.34 5.19 -3.66
C VAL A 42 -8.08 4.69 -2.94
N THR A 43 -6.89 4.87 -3.54
CA THR A 43 -5.62 4.48 -2.92
C THR A 43 -5.31 5.32 -1.68
N PHE A 44 -5.51 6.64 -1.73
CA PHE A 44 -5.36 7.52 -0.58
C PHE A 44 -6.31 7.15 0.56
N GLY A 45 -7.61 6.98 0.27
CA GLY A 45 -8.61 6.59 1.26
C GLY A 45 -8.28 5.24 1.89
N SER A 46 -7.86 4.27 1.08
CA SER A 46 -7.42 2.96 1.58
C SER A 46 -6.21 3.08 2.51
N PHE A 47 -5.20 3.86 2.13
CA PHE A 47 -4.00 4.06 2.95
C PHE A 47 -4.32 4.73 4.30
N VAL A 48 -5.19 5.73 4.31
CA VAL A 48 -5.62 6.39 5.55
C VAL A 48 -6.37 5.42 6.45
N LEU A 49 -7.35 4.67 5.92
CA LEU A 49 -8.16 3.76 6.71
C LEU A 49 -7.34 2.61 7.29
N PHE A 50 -6.54 1.92 6.47
CA PHE A 50 -5.75 0.78 6.93
C PHE A 50 -4.51 1.21 7.74
N GLY A 51 -3.90 2.35 7.42
CA GLY A 51 -2.79 2.94 8.17
C GLY A 51 -3.20 3.49 9.54
N ALA A 52 -4.48 3.87 9.72
CA ALA A 52 -4.99 4.28 11.02
C ALA A 52 -5.16 3.11 12.00
N VAL A 53 -5.32 1.87 11.53
CA VAL A 53 -5.64 0.71 12.40
C VAL A 53 -4.58 0.48 13.49
N PRO A 54 -3.26 0.43 13.19
CA PRO A 54 -2.24 0.32 14.23
C PRO A 54 -2.20 1.52 15.19
N LEU A 55 -2.51 2.72 14.69
CA LEU A 55 -2.49 3.96 15.46
C LEU A 55 -3.61 4.02 16.51
N PHE A 56 -4.71 3.28 16.32
CA PHE A 56 -5.77 3.20 17.31
C PHE A 56 -5.27 2.76 18.69
N SER A 57 -4.26 1.89 18.75
CA SER A 57 -3.67 1.46 20.02
C SER A 57 -3.08 2.61 20.83
N TYR A 58 -2.65 3.68 20.16
CA TYR A 58 -2.15 4.91 20.80
C TYR A 58 -3.28 5.92 21.05
N LEU A 59 -4.28 5.99 20.18
CA LEU A 59 -5.43 6.90 20.33
C LEU A 59 -6.30 6.55 21.56
N VAL A 60 -6.31 5.30 22.00
CA VAL A 60 -7.06 4.88 23.20
C VAL A 60 -6.59 5.60 24.47
N ASN A 61 -5.32 6.02 24.54
CA ASN A 61 -4.80 6.83 25.66
C ASN A 61 -5.37 8.25 25.73
N LEU A 62 -6.09 8.70 24.69
CA LEU A 62 -6.77 9.99 24.70
C LEU A 62 -8.13 9.93 25.41
N LEU A 63 -8.65 8.73 25.69
CA LEU A 63 -9.94 8.55 26.37
C LEU A 63 -9.78 8.66 27.89
N PRO A 64 -10.55 9.52 28.56
CA PRO A 64 -10.49 9.64 30.01
C PRO A 64 -10.93 8.33 30.68
N GLY A 65 -10.03 7.72 31.45
CA GLY A 65 -10.27 6.47 32.18
C GLY A 65 -9.51 5.24 31.67
N VAL A 66 -8.82 5.35 30.53
CA VAL A 66 -7.92 4.30 30.02
C VAL A 66 -6.50 4.85 29.99
N GLN A 67 -5.57 4.18 30.65
CA GLN A 67 -4.14 4.48 30.60
C GLN A 67 -3.40 3.19 30.23
N LEU A 68 -3.00 3.10 28.97
CA LEU A 68 -2.08 2.10 28.47
C LEU A 68 -0.66 2.65 28.56
N THR A 69 0.21 1.87 29.15
CA THR A 69 1.65 2.14 29.17
C THR A 69 2.18 2.16 27.73
N SER A 70 3.27 2.90 27.48
CA SER A 70 3.89 2.97 26.15
C SER A 70 4.23 1.59 25.57
N GLU A 71 4.60 0.63 26.43
CA GLU A 71 4.87 -0.76 26.05
C GLU A 71 3.59 -1.52 25.65
N GLU A 72 2.50 -1.36 26.40
CA GLU A 72 1.20 -1.98 26.11
C GLU A 72 0.62 -1.45 24.80
N ALA A 73 0.71 -0.14 24.57
CA ALA A 73 0.27 0.49 23.33
C ALA A 73 1.13 0.04 22.13
N LEU A 74 2.43 -0.19 22.33
CA LEU A 74 3.32 -0.71 21.29
C LEU A 74 2.94 -2.15 20.92
N TRP A 75 2.79 -3.04 21.91
CA TRP A 75 2.35 -4.42 21.67
C TRP A 75 0.98 -4.49 21.00
N GLY A 76 0.03 -3.65 21.43
CA GLY A 76 -1.28 -3.52 20.79
C GLY A 76 -1.14 -3.13 19.32
N SER A 77 -0.33 -2.11 19.02
CA SER A 77 -0.09 -1.67 17.63
C SER A 77 0.57 -2.76 16.76
N CYS A 78 1.50 -3.55 17.31
CA CYS A 78 2.14 -4.66 16.59
C CYS A 78 1.14 -5.76 16.23
N VAL A 79 0.28 -6.15 17.18
CA VAL A 79 -0.77 -7.15 16.94
C VAL A 79 -1.79 -6.64 15.94
N LEU A 80 -2.26 -5.40 16.08
CA LEU A 80 -3.17 -4.75 15.14
C LEU A 80 -2.57 -4.69 13.73
N THR A 81 -1.28 -4.35 13.59
CA THR A 81 -0.57 -4.33 12.30
C THR A 81 -0.44 -5.71 11.68
N ALA A 82 -0.07 -6.72 12.48
CA ALA A 82 0.04 -8.09 11.98
C ALA A 82 -1.32 -8.61 11.49
N LEU A 83 -2.39 -8.36 12.25
CA LEU A 83 -3.75 -8.72 11.87
C LEU A 83 -4.21 -7.97 10.61
N THR A 84 -3.96 -6.67 10.50
CA THR A 84 -4.38 -5.89 9.33
C THR A 84 -3.68 -6.35 8.06
N LEU A 85 -2.35 -6.51 8.09
CA LEU A 85 -1.58 -6.98 6.94
C LEU A 85 -1.97 -8.42 6.55
N PHE A 86 -2.17 -9.28 7.54
CA PHE A 86 -2.59 -10.64 7.29
C PHE A 86 -3.98 -10.70 6.65
N LEU A 87 -4.95 -9.97 7.19
CA LEU A 87 -6.30 -9.89 6.63
C LEU A 87 -6.28 -9.30 5.21
N LEU A 88 -5.54 -8.19 4.99
CA LEU A 88 -5.45 -7.55 3.68
C LEU A 88 -4.91 -8.51 2.61
N GLY A 89 -3.90 -9.32 2.94
CA GLY A 89 -3.37 -10.33 2.03
C GLY A 89 -4.26 -11.57 1.91
N ALA A 90 -4.89 -11.99 3.00
CA ALA A 90 -5.78 -13.16 3.04
C ALA A 90 -7.04 -12.97 2.19
N VAL A 91 -7.52 -11.73 2.00
CA VAL A 91 -8.65 -11.41 1.10
C VAL A 91 -8.40 -11.94 -0.31
N LYS A 92 -7.16 -11.86 -0.81
CA LYS A 92 -6.79 -12.40 -2.12
C LYS A 92 -6.40 -13.87 -2.04
N TRP A 93 -5.55 -14.24 -1.08
CA TRP A 93 -5.10 -15.61 -0.87
C TRP A 93 -4.41 -15.75 0.49
N PHE A 94 -4.68 -16.83 1.24
CA PHE A 94 -4.12 -17.02 2.59
C PHE A 94 -2.58 -16.94 2.62
N VAL A 95 -1.90 -17.54 1.64
CA VAL A 95 -0.43 -17.49 1.55
C VAL A 95 0.06 -16.07 1.26
N SER A 96 -0.71 -15.27 0.51
CA SER A 96 -0.40 -13.85 0.29
C SER A 96 -0.47 -13.05 1.60
N GLY A 97 -1.40 -13.39 2.50
CA GLY A 97 -1.46 -12.84 3.85
C GLY A 97 -0.19 -13.09 4.66
N MET A 98 0.36 -14.31 4.58
CA MET A 98 1.60 -14.66 5.26
C MET A 98 2.80 -13.85 4.72
N TYR A 99 2.95 -13.75 3.39
CA TYR A 99 4.01 -12.94 2.79
C TYR A 99 3.91 -11.45 3.20
N MET A 100 2.67 -10.92 3.28
CA MET A 100 2.46 -9.54 3.66
C MET A 100 2.80 -9.29 5.13
N ALA A 101 2.44 -10.22 6.03
CA ALA A 101 2.82 -10.17 7.44
C ALA A 101 4.34 -10.23 7.63
N VAL A 102 5.04 -11.12 6.92
CA VAL A 102 6.51 -11.21 6.96
C VAL A 102 7.14 -9.90 6.50
N ASN A 103 6.73 -9.35 5.35
CA ASN A 103 7.24 -8.06 4.88
C ASN A 103 6.97 -6.93 5.88
N GLY A 104 5.80 -6.92 6.52
CA GLY A 104 5.47 -5.99 7.59
C GLY A 104 6.39 -6.10 8.80
N THR A 105 6.69 -7.31 9.26
CA THR A 105 7.61 -7.52 10.39
C THR A 105 9.04 -7.06 10.08
N VAL A 106 9.52 -7.29 8.85
CA VAL A 106 10.83 -6.79 8.41
C VAL A 106 10.84 -5.27 8.41
N ALA A 107 9.82 -4.62 7.83
CA ALA A 107 9.71 -3.17 7.82
C ALA A 107 9.67 -2.58 9.25
N ALA A 108 8.82 -3.14 10.13
CA ALA A 108 8.74 -2.72 11.53
C ALA A 108 10.07 -2.90 12.26
N GLY A 109 10.75 -4.04 12.06
CA GLY A 109 12.07 -4.32 12.62
C GLY A 109 13.12 -3.31 12.16
N THR A 110 13.14 -2.95 10.87
CA THR A 110 14.06 -1.92 10.36
C THR A 110 13.80 -0.55 10.97
N GLY A 111 12.53 -0.15 11.15
CA GLY A 111 12.17 1.09 11.81
C GLY A 111 12.63 1.14 13.27
N TRP A 112 12.45 0.02 14.00
CA TRP A 112 12.91 -0.10 15.37
C TRP A 112 14.44 -0.02 15.49
N ILE A 113 15.18 -0.69 14.61
CA ILE A 113 16.65 -0.63 14.58
C ILE A 113 17.13 0.81 14.35
N ILE A 114 16.53 1.51 13.39
CA ILE A 114 16.89 2.91 13.10
C ILE A 114 16.60 3.78 14.32
N GLY A 115 15.44 3.60 14.97
CA GLY A 115 15.09 4.31 16.20
C GLY A 115 16.08 4.06 17.34
N TYR A 116 16.50 2.81 17.51
CA TYR A 116 17.49 2.42 18.52
C TYR A 116 18.88 3.03 18.24
N LEU A 117 19.33 3.00 16.98
CA LEU A 117 20.59 3.62 16.57
C LEU A 117 20.58 5.14 16.80
N LEU A 118 19.47 5.80 16.50
CA LEU A 118 19.30 7.22 16.79
C LEU A 118 19.36 7.51 18.30
N GLN A 119 18.73 6.68 19.13
CA GLN A 119 18.79 6.82 20.58
C GLN A 119 20.23 6.70 21.13
N LEU A 120 21.04 5.79 20.57
CA LEU A 120 22.44 5.61 20.96
C LEU A 120 23.34 6.81 20.61
N THR A 121 23.04 7.52 19.53
CA THR A 121 23.81 8.72 19.15
C THR A 121 23.55 9.94 20.04
N GLY A 122 22.63 9.84 21.01
CA GLY A 122 22.37 10.89 21.99
C GLY A 122 21.67 12.14 21.43
N VAL A 123 21.36 12.17 20.13
CA VAL A 123 20.61 13.26 19.46
C VAL A 123 19.26 13.51 20.12
N GLN A 124 18.67 12.47 20.74
CA GLN A 124 17.39 12.54 21.44
C GLN A 124 17.44 13.23 22.81
N ASN A 125 18.64 13.37 23.41
CA ASN A 125 18.87 14.11 24.66
C ASN A 125 19.14 15.61 24.43
N VAL A 126 19.30 16.03 23.17
CA VAL A 126 19.31 17.44 22.81
C VAL A 126 17.84 17.88 22.75
N THR A 127 17.25 18.03 23.93
CA THR A 127 15.94 18.67 24.07
C THR A 127 15.98 20.02 23.35
N MET A 128 15.11 20.15 22.34
CA MET A 128 14.49 21.41 21.96
C MET A 128 14.15 22.15 23.27
N GLY A 129 14.79 23.30 23.48
CA GLY A 129 14.45 24.22 24.57
C GLY A 129 13.04 24.78 24.42
#